data_AF-A0A2P6W9Q6-F1
#
_entry.id   AF-A0A2P6W9Q6-F1
#
_cell.length_a   1.000
_cell.length_b   1.000
_cell.length_c   1.000
_cell.angle_alpha   90.00
_cell.angle_beta   90.00
_cell.angle_gamma   90.00
#
_symmetry.space_group_name_H-M   'P 1'
#
loop_
_entity.id
_entity.type
_entity.pdbx_description
1 polymer ?
#
loop_
_entity_poly.entity_id
_entity_poly.type
_entity_poly.pdbx_seq_one_letter_code
_entity_poly.pdbx_strand_id
1 'polypeptide(L)' 'MTECDYCGEEVRKTEGKMLVLTSGERKRFCSAKCEKDWQNNRKHSHRKEE' A
#
# COMPACT_ATOMS: atom_id res chain seq x y z
N MET A 1 1.63 -6.62 12.59
CA MET A 1 2.54 -6.10 11.56
C MET A 1 1.80 -5.06 10.72
N THR A 2 2.49 -4.18 9.99
CA THR A 2 1.82 -3.21 9.11
C THR A 2 1.71 -3.83 7.73
N GLU A 3 0.53 -3.87 7.14
CA GLU A 3 0.31 -4.41 5.80
C GLU A 3 0.26 -3.29 4.76
N CYS A 4 0.66 -3.60 3.53
CA CYS A 4 0.56 -2.68 2.41
C CYS A 4 -0.89 -2.59 1.96
N ASP A 5 -1.48 -1.40 2.00
CA ASP A 5 -2.84 -1.13 1.53
C ASP A 5 -3.02 -1.43 0.03
N TYR A 6 -1.93 -1.51 -0.74
CA TYR A 6 -1.97 -1.80 -2.17
C TYR A 6 -1.63 -3.23 -2.53
N CYS A 7 -0.66 -3.88 -1.88
CA CYS A 7 -0.21 -5.22 -2.25
C CYS A 7 -0.50 -6.32 -1.21
N GLY A 8 -1.03 -5.97 -0.03
CA GLY A 8 -1.28 -6.92 1.06
C GLY A 8 -0.03 -7.50 1.72
N GLU A 9 1.18 -7.25 1.18
CA GLU A 9 2.42 -7.73 1.78
C GLU A 9 2.75 -7.00 3.08
N GLU A 10 3.53 -7.67 3.93
CA GLU A 10 4.04 -7.10 5.16
C GLU A 10 5.04 -5.96 4.90
N VAL A 11 4.73 -4.79 5.44
CA VAL A 11 5.60 -3.62 5.50
C VAL A 11 6.46 -3.70 6.75
N ARG A 12 7.76 -3.94 6.55
CA ARG A 12 8.76 -3.94 7.63
C ARG A 12 8.79 -2.58 8.34
N LYS A 13 9.02 -2.57 9.66
CA LYS A 13 8.93 -1.34 10.48
C LYS A 13 9.85 -0.20 10.04
N THR A 14 10.98 -0.51 9.42
CA THR A 14 11.99 0.43 8.92
C THR A 14 11.90 0.67 7.41
N GLU A 15 10.98 0.00 6.70
CA GLU A 15 10.82 0.13 5.25
C GLU A 15 9.39 0.56 4.89
N GLY A 16 9.21 1.01 3.65
CA GLY A 16 7.90 1.48 3.16
C GLY A 16 7.61 2.95 3.49
N LYS A 17 6.42 3.38 3.08
CA LYS A 17 6.00 4.77 3.11
C LYS A 17 4.56 4.89 3.59
N MET A 18 4.28 5.94 4.35
CA MET A 18 2.93 6.30 4.76
C MET A 18 2.49 7.55 4.02
N LEU A 19 1.39 7.45 3.29
CA LEU A 19 0.72 8.56 2.64
C LEU A 19 -0.50 8.95 3.48
N VAL A 20 -0.56 10.21 3.89
CA VAL A 20 -1.73 10.78 4.58
C VAL A 20 -2.52 11.57 3.54
N LEU A 21 -3.76 11.15 3.30
CA LEU A 21 -4.67 11.82 2.37
C LEU A 21 -5.31 13.03 3.04
N THR A 22 -5.80 13.97 2.23
CA THR A 22 -6.54 15.15 2.71
C THR A 22 -7.85 14.78 3.42
N SER A 23 -8.40 13.57 3.16
CA SER A 23 -9.52 13.00 3.91
C SER A 23 -9.15 12.59 5.35
N GLY A 24 -7.87 12.58 5.71
CA GLY A 24 -7.34 12.06 6.98
C GLY A 24 -7.03 10.56 6.94
N GLU A 25 -7.32 9.88 5.83
CA GLU A 25 -6.97 8.47 5.66
C GLU A 25 -5.46 8.27 5.54
N ARG A 26 -4.96 7.20 6.17
CA ARG A 26 -3.53 6.86 6.20
C ARG A 26 -3.29 5.57 5.42
N LYS A 27 -2.72 5.68 4.23
CA LYS A 27 -2.34 4.55 3.38
C LYS A 27 -0.88 4.17 3.59
N ARG A 28 -0.59 2.89 3.79
CA ARG A 28 0.78 2.36 3.83
C ARG A 28 1.11 1.60 2.57
N PHE A 29 2.30 1.86 2.06
CA PHE A 29 2.83 1.20 0.87
C PHE A 29 4.18 0.56 1.20
N CYS A 30 4.38 -0.68 0.78
CA CYS A 30 5.67 -1.36 0.91
C CYS A 30 6.75 -0.72 0.03
N SER A 31 6.36 -0.08 -1.09
CA SER A 31 7.28 0.46 -2.08
C SER A 31 6.68 1.67 -2.82
N ALA A 32 7.56 2.51 -3.38
CA ALA A 32 7.14 3.63 -4.24
C ALA A 32 6.39 3.17 -5.50
N LYS A 33 6.63 1.93 -5.95
CA LYS A 33 5.87 1.31 -7.04
C LYS A 33 4.39 1.16 -6.68
N CYS A 34 4.11 0.61 -5.49
CA CYS A 34 2.74 0.43 -5.01
C CYS A 34 2.00 1.76 -4.84
N GLU A 35 2.68 2.81 -4.35
CA GLU A 35 2.11 4.16 -4.28
C GLU A 35 1.74 4.67 -5.69
N LYS A 36 2.65 4.56 -6.66
CA LYS A 36 2.40 5.02 -8.03
C LYS A 36 1.31 4.22 -8.72
N ASP A 37 1.31 2.90 -8.58
CA ASP A 37 0.29 2.06 -9.21
C ASP A 37 -1.09 2.32 -8.56
N TRP A 38 -1.16 2.58 -7.25
CA TRP A 38 -2.38 3.05 -6.58
C TRP A 38 -2.86 4.41 -7.11
N GLN A 39 -1.96 5.39 -7.21
CA GLN A 39 -2.28 6.72 -7.76
C GLN A 39 -2.75 6.66 -9.22
N ASN A 40 -2.18 5.76 -10.01
CA ASN A 40 -2.56 5.54 -11.41
C ASN A 40 -3.79 4.65 -11.58
N ASN A 41 -4.51 4.32 -10.49
CA ASN A 41 -5.70 3.47 -10.50
C ASN A 41 -5.46 2.09 -11.14
N ARG A 42 -4.22 1.58 -11.06
CA ARG A 42 -3.91 0.26 -11.59
C ARG A 42 -4.45 -0.80 -10.63
N LYS A 43 -5.25 -1.71 -11.18
CA LYS A 43 -5.80 -2.83 -10.43
C LYS A 43 -4.68 -3.82 -10.11
N HIS A 44 -4.25 -3.86 -8.85
CA HIS A 44 -3.57 -5.03 -8.34
C HIS A 44 -4.66 -6.04 -7.98
N SER A 45 -4.76 -7.09 -8.78
CA SER A 45 -5.58 -8.24 -8.41
C SER A 45 -4.87 -8.93 -7.25
N HIS A 46 -5.33 -8.68 -6.04
CA HIS A 46 -5.01 -9.54 -4.91
C HIS A 46 -5.65 -10.88 -5.17
N ARG A 47 -4.85 -11.88 -5.51
CA ARG A 47 -5.23 -13.26 -5.28
C ARG A 47 -5.22 -13.42 -3.75
N LYS A 48 -6.31 -13.01 -3.09
CA LYS A 48 -6.58 -13.43 -1.73
C LYS A 48 -6.84 -14.93 -1.84
N GLU A 49 -5.83 -15.73 -1.52
CA GLU A 49 -6.06 -17.14 -1.25
C GLU A 49 -6.77 -17.21 0.11
N GLU A 50 -7.98 -17.77 0.09
CA GLU A 50 -8.85 -18.00 1.23
C GLU A 50 -8.34 -19.14 2.13
#